data_AF-A0A4Q6E6N0-F1
#
_entry.id   AF-A0A4Q6E6N0-F1
#
_cell.length_a   1.000
_cell.length_b   1.000
_cell.length_c   1.000
_cell.angle_alpha   90.00
_cell.angle_beta   90.00
_cell.angle_gamma   90.00
#
_symmetry.space_group_name_H-M   'P 1'
#
loop_
_entity.id
_entity.type
_entity.pdbx_description
1 polymer ?
#
loop_
_entity_poly.entity_id
_entity_poly.type
_entity_poly.pdbx_seq_one_letter_code
_entity_poly.pdbx_strand_id
1 'polypeptide(L)'
;MDKDDYILLYDKWLAGECSEEEKELLLQYRDHFEFKEYSWEEGMGEQDEVKHDIYNSLQQNMRTRRAFSFSNILRWSAAASIAIVVIAGIYKISRRPAEADKQKITANKHQVKPGGNKAMLNRCPPPCGIQIISACFYPG
;
A
#
# COMPACT_ATOMS: atom_id res chain seq x y z
N MET A 1 21.87 -20.99 -36.34
CA MET A 1 20.46 -20.58 -36.48
C MET A 1 20.41 -19.35 -37.34
N ASP A 2 19.52 -19.31 -38.33
CA ASP A 2 19.37 -18.11 -39.17
C ASP A 2 18.67 -16.99 -38.37
N LYS A 3 18.77 -15.75 -38.83
CA LYS A 3 18.17 -14.60 -38.15
C LYS A 3 16.64 -14.72 -38.11
N ASP A 4 16.05 -15.27 -39.17
CA ASP A 4 14.60 -15.42 -39.27
C ASP A 4 14.07 -16.46 -38.28
N ASP A 5 14.81 -17.56 -38.09
CA ASP A 5 14.50 -18.58 -37.09
C ASP A 5 14.54 -18.01 -35.66
N TYR A 6 15.51 -17.12 -35.37
CA TYR A 6 15.62 -16.46 -34.07
C TYR A 6 14.46 -15.53 -33.77
N ILE A 7 14.00 -14.77 -34.77
CA ILE A 7 12.83 -13.90 -34.62
C ILE A 7 11.60 -14.73 -34.28
N LEU A 8 11.38 -15.85 -34.98
CA LEU A 8 10.25 -16.75 -34.71
C LEU A 8 10.31 -17.36 -33.31
N LEU A 9 11.50 -17.76 -32.84
CA LEU A 9 11.69 -18.28 -31.49
C LEU A 9 11.44 -17.21 -30.42
N TYR A 10 11.86 -15.98 -30.69
CA TYR A 10 11.65 -14.84 -29.80
C TYR A 10 10.17 -14.47 -29.68
N ASP A 11 9.42 -14.49 -30.79
CA ASP A 11 7.97 -14.26 -30.78
C ASP A 11 7.23 -15.34 -29.99
N LYS A 12 7.64 -16.62 -30.11
CA LYS A 12 7.10 -17.71 -29.28
C LYS A 12 7.42 -17.52 -27.80
N TRP A 13 8.60 -17.02 -27.47
CA TRP A 13 8.98 -16.69 -26.10
C TRP A 13 8.11 -15.56 -25.52
N LEU A 14 7.82 -14.53 -26.31
CA LEU A 14 6.89 -13.46 -25.93
C LEU A 14 5.45 -13.96 -25.75
N ALA A 15 5.04 -14.95 -26.55
CA ALA A 15 3.73 -15.61 -26.42
C ALA A 15 3.62 -16.56 -25.22
N GLY A 16 4.75 -16.89 -24.56
CA GLY A 16 4.78 -17.80 -23.41
C GLY A 16 4.68 -19.28 -23.75
N GLU A 17 4.79 -19.64 -25.04
CA GLU A 17 4.67 -21.03 -25.54
C GLU A 17 6.03 -21.73 -25.70
N CYS A 18 7.09 -21.15 -25.15
CA CYS A 18 8.47 -21.60 -25.34
C CYS A 18 8.84 -22.75 -24.39
N SER A 19 9.36 -23.85 -24.96
CA SER A 19 9.87 -25.01 -24.22
C SER A 19 11.22 -24.71 -23.53
N GLU A 20 11.62 -25.51 -22.54
CA GLU A 20 12.88 -25.30 -21.82
C GLU A 20 14.12 -25.43 -22.74
N GLU A 21 14.09 -26.35 -23.71
CA GLU A 21 15.16 -26.53 -24.70
C GLU A 21 15.29 -25.31 -25.63
N GLU A 22 14.15 -24.73 -26.04
CA GLU A 22 14.11 -23.52 -26.87
C GLU A 22 14.62 -22.30 -26.10
N LYS A 23 14.38 -22.20 -24.79
CA LYS A 23 14.92 -21.13 -23.95
C LYS A 23 16.44 -21.18 -23.86
N GLU A 24 17.00 -22.38 -23.68
CA GLU A 24 18.46 -22.57 -23.68
C GLU A 24 19.07 -22.16 -25.03
N LEU A 25 18.43 -22.55 -26.13
CA LEU A 25 18.85 -22.16 -27.48
C LEU A 25 18.82 -20.63 -27.68
N LEU A 26 17.78 -19.97 -27.17
CA LEU A 26 17.61 -18.52 -27.26
C LEU A 26 18.68 -17.77 -26.45
N LEU A 27 19.01 -18.26 -25.25
CA LEU A 27 20.09 -17.71 -24.42
C LEU A 27 21.46 -17.91 -25.08
N GLN A 28 21.73 -19.09 -25.63
CA GLN A 28 22.98 -19.38 -26.32
C GLN A 28 23.18 -18.50 -27.56
N TYR A 29 22.12 -18.26 -28.33
CA TYR A 29 22.19 -17.38 -29.51
C TYR A 29 22.32 -15.90 -29.13
N ARG A 30 21.68 -15.46 -28.04
CA ARG A 30 21.81 -14.09 -27.52
C ARG A 30 23.26 -13.74 -27.16
N ASP A 31 24.00 -14.69 -26.62
CA ASP A 31 25.40 -14.47 -26.25
C ASP A 31 26.33 -14.47 -27.49
N HIS A 32 25.82 -14.92 -28.64
CA HIS A 32 26.53 -14.94 -29.92
C HIS A 32 26.40 -13.65 -30.74
N PHE A 33 25.72 -12.62 -30.21
CA PHE A 33 25.79 -11.25 -30.74
C PHE A 33 27.15 -10.64 -30.40
N GLU A 34 28.19 -11.07 -31.10
CA GLU A 34 29.47 -10.37 -31.10
C GLU A 34 29.25 -8.98 -31.69
N PHE A 35 29.57 -7.95 -30.92
CA PHE A 35 29.71 -6.61 -31.46
C PHE A 35 30.85 -6.66 -32.47
N LYS A 36 30.51 -6.70 -33.76
CA LYS A 36 31.51 -6.51 -34.81
C LYS A 36 32.15 -5.15 -34.57
N GLU A 37 33.40 -5.16 -34.11
CA GLU A 37 34.21 -3.96 -34.02
C GLU A 37 34.52 -3.52 -35.45
N TYR A 38 33.72 -2.59 -35.95
CA TYR A 38 34.05 -1.89 -37.18
C TYR A 38 35.15 -0.87 -36.88
N SER A 39 36.25 -0.97 -37.61
CA SER A 39 37.30 0.05 -37.62
C SER A 39 36.72 1.39 -38.03
N TRP A 40 37.13 2.46 -37.36
CA TRP A 40 36.76 3.83 -37.74
C TRP A 40 37.16 4.12 -39.19
N GLU A 41 36.20 4.48 -40.04
CA GLU A 41 36.47 4.75 -41.46
C GLU A 41 36.97 6.19 -41.66
N GLU A 42 37.89 6.39 -42.61
CA GLU A 42 38.53 7.69 -42.89
C GLU A 42 37.54 8.80 -43.34
N GLY A 43 36.30 8.45 -43.67
CA GLY A 43 35.23 9.40 -44.01
C GLY A 43 34.36 9.86 -42.83
N MET A 44 34.52 9.27 -41.64
CA MET A 44 33.68 9.57 -40.47
C MET A 44 34.12 10.83 -39.69
N GLY A 45 35.22 11.48 -40.11
CA GLY A 45 35.81 12.62 -39.42
C GLY A 45 36.73 12.19 -38.26
N GLU A 46 37.09 13.15 -37.41
CA GLU A 46 37.93 12.89 -36.25
C GLU A 46 37.14 12.12 -35.17
N GLN A 47 37.65 10.95 -34.78
CA GLN A 47 36.98 10.06 -33.84
C GLN A 47 36.66 10.73 -32.50
N ASP A 48 37.57 11.56 -31.98
CA ASP A 48 37.40 12.22 -30.69
C ASP A 48 36.32 13.31 -30.74
N GLU A 49 36.21 14.04 -31.85
CA GLU A 49 35.18 15.06 -32.05
C GLU A 49 33.79 14.42 -32.09
N VAL A 50 33.62 13.36 -32.90
CA VAL A 50 32.34 12.66 -33.03
C VAL A 50 31.94 11.99 -31.71
N LYS A 51 32.90 11.40 -30.99
CA LYS A 51 32.66 10.84 -29.66
C LYS A 51 32.19 11.89 -28.67
N HIS A 52 32.81 13.07 -28.68
CA HIS A 52 32.41 14.18 -27.82
C HIS A 52 31.01 14.70 -28.15
N ASP A 53 30.66 14.80 -29.43
CA ASP A 53 29.34 15.26 -29.87
C ASP A 53 28.24 14.28 -29.45
N ILE A 54 28.44 12.98 -29.71
CA ILE A 54 27.51 11.91 -29.27
C ILE A 54 27.34 11.96 -27.74
N TYR A 55 28.43 12.05 -26.99
CA TYR A 55 28.39 12.11 -25.54
C TYR A 55 27.59 13.32 -25.04
N ASN A 56 27.83 14.50 -25.62
CA ASN A 56 27.13 15.72 -25.26
C ASN A 56 25.63 15.64 -25.59
N SER A 57 25.29 15.13 -26.77
CA SER A 57 23.90 14.90 -27.18
C SER A 57 23.17 13.96 -26.23
N LEU A 58 23.79 12.85 -25.84
CA LEU A 58 23.23 11.91 -24.87
C LEU A 58 23.04 12.56 -23.50
N GLN A 59 24.03 13.31 -23.01
CA GLN A 59 23.97 13.97 -21.72
C GLN A 59 22.87 15.04 -21.66
N GLN A 60 22.68 15.80 -22.75
CA GLN A 60 21.60 16.77 -22.87
C GLN A 60 20.23 16.07 -22.86
N ASN A 61 20.07 15.00 -23.65
CA ASN A 61 18.82 14.24 -23.70
C ASN A 61 18.47 13.57 -22.35
N MET A 62 19.47 13.08 -21.62
CA MET A 62 19.28 12.51 -20.28
C MET A 62 18.93 13.57 -19.23
N ARG A 63 19.51 14.77 -19.29
CA ARG A 63 19.17 15.87 -18.38
C ARG A 63 17.73 16.35 -18.56
N THR A 64 17.26 16.47 -19.79
CA THR A 64 15.90 16.97 -20.09
C THR A 64 14.80 16.04 -19.56
N ARG A 65 15.06 14.73 -19.42
CA ARG A 65 14.07 13.79 -18.87
C ARG A 65 13.95 13.81 -17.34
N ARG A 66 14.80 14.54 -16.59
CA ARG A 66 14.92 14.35 -15.13
C ARG A 66 14.10 15.28 -14.24
N ALA A 67 13.11 16.01 -14.74
CA ALA A 67 12.35 16.90 -13.84
C ALA A 67 10.88 17.07 -14.23
N PHE A 68 10.12 15.98 -14.33
CA PHE A 68 8.72 16.09 -13.90
C PHE A 68 8.76 16.30 -12.38
N SER A 69 8.70 17.56 -11.97
CA SER A 69 8.76 17.98 -10.57
C SER A 69 7.52 17.47 -9.82
N PHE A 70 7.60 16.24 -9.32
CA PHE A 70 6.64 15.66 -8.38
C PHE A 70 6.56 16.47 -7.07
N SER A 71 7.46 17.45 -6.86
CA SER A 71 7.47 18.36 -5.71
C SER A 71 6.11 19.03 -5.49
N ASN A 72 5.45 19.50 -6.55
CA ASN A 72 4.16 20.18 -6.40
C ASN A 72 3.04 19.20 -6.04
N ILE A 73 3.02 18.00 -6.62
CA ILE A 73 2.02 16.97 -6.30
C ILE A 73 2.19 16.48 -4.85
N LEU A 74 3.44 16.27 -4.42
CA LEU A 74 3.79 15.86 -3.06
C LEU A 74 3.45 16.94 -2.01
N ARG A 75 3.61 18.23 -2.34
CA ARG A 75 3.24 19.33 -1.44
C ARG A 75 1.72 19.41 -1.23
N TRP A 76 0.94 19.16 -2.27
CA TRP A 76 -0.52 19.20 -2.19
C TRP A 76 -1.09 17.92 -1.58
N SER A 77 -0.46 16.76 -1.80
CA SER A 77 -0.88 15.50 -1.17
C SER A 77 -0.65 15.49 0.34
N ALA A 78 0.43 16.10 0.82
CA ALA A 78 0.70 16.27 2.25
C ALA A 78 -0.38 17.13 2.95
N ALA A 79 -0.84 18.21 2.30
CA ALA A 79 -1.92 19.03 2.86
C ALA A 79 -3.27 18.29 2.87
N ALA A 80 -3.57 17.55 1.80
CA ALA A 80 -4.82 16.80 1.67
C ALA A 80 -4.94 15.67 2.71
N SER A 81 -3.84 14.96 3.01
CA SER A 81 -3.86 13.87 4.00
C SER A 81 -4.17 14.37 5.42
N ILE A 82 -3.60 15.51 5.80
CA ILE A 82 -3.88 16.16 7.09
C ILE A 82 -5.36 16.58 7.17
N ALA A 83 -5.90 17.19 6.10
CA ALA A 83 -7.30 17.59 6.05
C ALA A 83 -8.26 16.40 6.22
N ILE A 84 -7.97 15.27 5.55
CA ILE A 84 -8.77 14.04 5.67
C ILE A 84 -8.76 13.50 7.11
N VAL A 85 -7.61 13.48 7.76
CA VAL A 85 -7.49 13.01 9.17
C VAL A 85 -8.27 13.91 10.11
N VAL A 86 -8.20 15.23 9.93
CA VAL A 86 -8.95 16.20 10.75
C VAL A 86 -10.46 16.03 10.55
N ILE A 87 -10.92 15.93 9.30
CA ILE A 87 -12.34 15.74 8.99
C ILE A 87 -12.85 14.41 9.56
N ALA A 88 -12.08 13.32 9.40
CA ALA A 88 -12.42 12.02 9.96
C ALA A 88 -12.46 12.04 11.50
N GLY A 89 -11.54 12.77 12.14
CA GLY A 89 -11.51 12.96 13.59
C GLY A 89 -12.75 13.71 14.10
N ILE A 90 -13.08 14.84 13.47
CA ILE A 90 -14.29 15.64 13.81
C ILE A 90 -15.55 14.81 13.61
N TYR A 91 -15.65 14.10 12.49
CA TYR A 91 -16.79 13.24 12.19
C TYR A 91 -16.98 12.14 13.23
N LYS A 92 -15.88 11.50 13.67
CA LYS A 92 -15.91 10.47 14.72
C LYS A 92 -16.33 11.03 16.08
N ILE A 93 -15.93 12.25 16.42
CA ILE A 93 -16.33 12.92 17.67
C ILE A 93 -17.80 13.33 17.62
N SER A 94 -18.25 13.88 16.49
CA SER A 94 -19.65 14.31 16.28
C SER A 94 -20.65 13.16 16.31
N ARG A 95 -20.21 11.94 16.02
CA ARG A 95 -21.05 10.72 16.08
C ARG A 95 -20.95 9.95 17.39
N ARG A 96 -20.20 10.43 18.38
CA ARG A 96 -20.32 9.86 19.72
C ARG A 96 -21.68 10.25 20.27
N PRO A 97 -22.59 9.30 20.61
CA PRO A 97 -23.69 9.65 21.47
C PRO A 97 -23.07 10.22 22.74
N ALA A 98 -23.58 11.35 23.21
CA ALA A 98 -23.24 11.85 24.54
C ALA A 98 -23.72 10.77 25.52
N GLU A 99 -22.85 9.83 25.88
CA GLU A 99 -23.04 9.09 27.12
C GLU A 99 -22.98 10.15 28.20
N ALA A 100 -24.18 10.51 28.67
CA ALA A 100 -24.41 11.44 29.75
C ALA A 100 -23.38 11.14 30.83
N ASP A 101 -22.58 12.15 31.12
CA ASP A 101 -21.71 12.26 32.27
C ASP A 101 -22.48 11.74 33.48
N LYS A 102 -22.26 10.48 33.86
CA LYS A 102 -22.73 9.94 35.13
C LYS A 102 -21.84 10.57 36.18
N GLN A 103 -22.10 11.85 36.45
CA GLN A 103 -21.72 12.51 37.68
C GLN A 103 -22.36 11.70 38.80
N LYS A 104 -21.64 10.69 39.29
CA LYS A 104 -21.84 10.16 40.62
C LYS A 104 -21.45 11.29 41.56
N ILE A 105 -22.41 12.15 41.85
CA ILE A 105 -22.40 12.98 43.04
C ILE A 105 -22.28 12.00 44.20
N THR A 106 -21.07 11.81 44.69
CA THR A 106 -20.81 11.14 45.95
C THR A 106 -21.41 12.05 47.03
N ALA A 107 -22.71 11.84 47.29
CA ALA A 107 -23.42 12.50 48.37
C ALA A 107 -22.66 12.19 49.66
N ASN A 108 -22.01 13.22 50.18
CA ASN A 108 -21.21 13.17 51.39
C ASN A 108 -22.12 12.63 52.50
N LYS A 109 -21.79 11.42 52.97
CA LYS A 109 -22.44 10.77 54.11
C LYS A 109 -22.24 11.68 55.32
N HIS A 110 -23.24 12.44 55.73
CA HIS A 110 -23.42 12.76 57.15
C HIS A 110 -24.84 13.30 57.42
N GLN A 111 -25.61 12.50 58.16
CA GLN A 111 -26.33 12.95 59.36
C GLN A 111 -27.68 13.68 59.19
N VAL A 112 -28.78 12.94 59.01
CA VAL A 112 -30.12 13.30 59.54
C VAL A 112 -30.82 12.05 60.10
N LYS A 113 -31.46 12.20 61.26
CA LYS A 113 -31.79 11.19 62.29
C LYS A 113 -32.92 10.19 61.91
N PRO A 114 -32.93 8.97 62.49
CA PRO A 114 -34.02 8.01 62.31
C PRO A 114 -35.19 8.34 63.23
N GLY A 115 -36.42 8.32 62.70
CA GLY A 115 -37.62 8.50 63.50
C GLY A 115 -38.87 7.99 62.78
N GLY A 116 -39.50 6.95 63.34
CA GLY A 116 -40.88 6.56 63.03
C GLY A 116 -41.05 5.11 62.59
N ASN A 117 -41.31 4.23 63.56
CA ASN A 117 -41.82 2.87 63.36
C ASN A 117 -43.00 2.84 62.39
N LYS A 118 -42.84 2.16 61.25
CA LYS A 118 -43.96 1.55 60.50
C LYS A 118 -43.60 0.10 60.20
N ALA A 119 -44.31 -0.78 60.88
CA ALA A 119 -44.17 -2.22 60.84
C ALA A 119 -44.88 -2.84 59.62
N MET A 120 -44.68 -4.16 59.49
CA MET A 120 -45.28 -5.17 58.59
C MET A 120 -44.60 -5.33 57.22
N LEU A 121 -43.85 -6.38 56.89
CA LEU A 121 -43.91 -7.86 57.10
C LEU A 121 -44.88 -8.61 56.16
N ASN A 122 -44.35 -9.09 55.02
CA ASN A 122 -44.62 -10.42 54.44
C ASN A 122 -43.27 -10.92 53.82
N ARG A 123 -42.59 -11.96 54.31
CA ARG A 123 -42.81 -13.42 54.12
C ARG A 123 -43.08 -13.74 52.63
N CYS A 124 -42.37 -14.56 51.84
CA CYS A 124 -41.35 -15.61 51.98
C CYS A 124 -40.70 -15.85 50.56
N PRO A 125 -39.59 -16.63 50.41
CA PRO A 125 -38.69 -16.71 49.23
C PRO A 125 -38.83 -18.02 48.38
N PRO A 126 -37.77 -18.53 47.69
CA PRO A 126 -37.37 -18.50 46.25
C PRO A 126 -37.61 -19.91 45.60
N PRO A 127 -36.77 -20.55 44.74
CA PRO A 127 -35.78 -20.17 43.72
C PRO A 127 -36.07 -20.84 42.35
N CYS A 128 -35.27 -20.57 41.29
CA CYS A 128 -35.00 -21.46 40.13
C CYS A 128 -34.22 -20.60 39.11
N GLY A 129 -33.10 -20.98 38.51
CA GLY A 129 -32.37 -22.22 38.45
C GLY A 129 -31.24 -21.98 37.45
N ILE A 130 -30.06 -22.50 37.78
CA ILE A 130 -28.82 -22.42 37.02
C ILE A 130 -28.94 -23.23 35.72
N GLN A 131 -28.37 -22.72 34.62
CA GLN A 131 -27.70 -23.45 33.52
C GLN A 131 -27.18 -22.37 32.55
N ILE A 132 -25.90 -21.98 32.50
CA ILE A 132 -24.71 -22.70 32.01
C ILE A 132 -25.01 -23.59 30.81
N ILE A 133 -24.42 -23.23 29.65
CA ILE A 133 -23.72 -24.04 28.63
C ILE A 133 -23.58 -23.13 27.39
N SER A 134 -22.37 -22.62 27.09
CA SER A 134 -21.44 -23.19 26.09
C SER A 134 -22.09 -23.26 24.69
N ALA A 135 -21.77 -22.36 23.78
CA ALA A 135 -20.59 -22.40 22.90
C ALA A 135 -20.98 -22.78 21.47
N CYS A 136 -20.34 -22.08 20.53
CA CYS A 136 -20.08 -22.46 19.15
C CYS A 136 -21.24 -22.47 18.13
N PHE A 137 -20.97 -21.75 17.02
CA PHE A 137 -20.89 -22.32 15.66
C PHE A 137 -21.83 -21.71 14.60
N TYR A 138 -21.22 -20.77 13.86
CA TYR A 138 -21.24 -20.57 12.40
C TYR A 138 -22.53 -20.11 11.65
N PRO A 139 -22.35 -19.36 10.54
CA PRO A 139 -23.39 -18.64 9.82
C PRO A 139 -23.91 -19.41 8.60
N GLY A 140 -25.06 -18.97 8.11
CA GLY A 140 -25.60 -19.21 6.77
C GLY A 140 -26.31 -17.95 6.32
#